data_AF-A0A528H9T0-F1
#
_entry.id   AF-A0A528H9T0-F1
#
_cell.length_a   1.000
_cell.length_b   1.000
_cell.length_c   1.000
_cell.angle_alpha   90.00
_cell.angle_beta   90.00
_cell.angle_gamma   90.00
#
_symmetry.space_group_name_H-M   'P 1'
#
loop_
_entity.id
_entity.type
_entity.pdbx_description
1 polymer ?
#
loop_
_entity_poly.entity_id
_entity_poly.type
_entity_poly.pdbx_seq_one_letter_code
_entity_poly.pdbx_strand_id
1 'polypeptide(L)'
;MFYNTGPFVLEQPRFRVSETGRQWVLRNKKKAVHATIRGYPRVSADFHLPPTAKRVRYNPYRNETFVLEDGTPVFEAWVALLINNEVWIL
;
A
#
# COMPACT_ATOMS: atom_id res chain seq x y z
N MET A 1 -6.70 -12.92 -11.79
CA MET A 1 -6.22 -11.61 -11.30
C MET A 1 -7.15 -11.21 -10.18
N PHE A 2 -6.72 -11.27 -8.91
CA PHE A 2 -7.56 -10.86 -7.80
C PHE A 2 -7.66 -9.34 -7.83
N TYR A 3 -8.81 -8.83 -8.27
CA TYR A 3 -9.17 -7.44 -8.04
C TYR A 3 -9.61 -7.36 -6.59
N ASN A 4 -8.75 -6.81 -5.73
CA ASN A 4 -9.13 -6.56 -4.35
C ASN A 4 -9.99 -5.28 -4.35
N THR A 5 -11.23 -5.40 -4.82
CA THR A 5 -12.18 -4.30 -5.07
C THR A 5 -13.22 -4.17 -3.96
N GLY A 6 -12.84 -4.49 -2.73
CA GLY A 6 -13.64 -4.24 -1.53
C GLY A 6 -12.79 -3.56 -0.46
N PRO A 7 -13.39 -3.01 0.59
CA PRO A 7 -12.62 -2.65 1.76
C PRO A 7 -12.07 -3.92 2.41
N PHE A 8 -10.79 -3.93 2.77
CA PHE A 8 -10.19 -5.06 3.50
C PHE A 8 -9.13 -4.58 4.47
N VAL A 9 -8.98 -5.35 5.55
CA VAL A 9 -8.00 -5.09 6.61
C VAL A 9 -6.90 -6.14 6.49
N LEU A 10 -5.65 -5.68 6.53
CA LEU A 10 -4.50 -6.55 6.70
C LEU A 10 -3.88 -6.29 8.07
N GLU A 11 -3.68 -7.35 8.84
CA GLU A 11 -2.83 -7.33 10.02
C GLU A 11 -1.38 -7.60 9.60
N GLN A 12 -0.45 -6.93 10.29
CA GLN A 12 0.99 -7.00 10.03
C GLN A 12 1.34 -6.80 8.55
N PRO A 13 0.83 -5.74 7.90
CA PRO A 13 1.13 -5.47 6.50
C PRO A 13 2.62 -5.21 6.31
N ARG A 14 3.17 -5.80 5.25
CA ARG A 14 4.50 -5.54 4.70
C ARG A 14 4.38 -4.90 3.34
N PHE A 15 5.02 -3.75 3.19
CA PHE A 15 5.03 -2.92 2.00
C PHE A 15 6.30 -3.22 1.22
N ARG A 16 6.16 -3.73 0.00
CA ARG A 16 7.30 -4.12 -0.84
C ARG A 16 7.20 -3.49 -2.22
N VAL A 17 8.30 -2.89 -2.65
CA VAL A 17 8.53 -2.45 -4.02
C VAL A 17 9.64 -3.32 -4.60
N SER A 18 9.39 -3.92 -5.77
CA SER A 18 10.41 -4.62 -6.55
C SER A 18 11.21 -3.58 -7.31
N GLU A 19 12.48 -3.41 -6.97
CA GLU A 19 13.34 -2.43 -7.65
C GLU A 19 13.48 -2.76 -9.15
N THR A 20 13.66 -4.04 -9.50
CA THR A 20 13.68 -4.48 -10.90
C THR A 20 12.37 -4.11 -11.62
N GLY A 21 11.23 -4.30 -10.95
CA GLY A 21 9.92 -3.93 -11.48
C GLY A 21 9.75 -2.41 -11.64
N ARG A 22 10.16 -1.64 -10.64
CA ARG A 22 10.15 -0.17 -10.66
C ARG A 22 11.00 0.35 -11.81
N GLN A 23 12.24 -0.14 -11.94
CA GLN A 23 13.16 0.24 -13.01
C GLN A 23 12.60 -0.10 -14.39
N TRP A 24 11.90 -1.23 -14.54
CA TRP A 24 11.22 -1.55 -15.79
C TRP A 24 10.09 -0.55 -16.10
N VAL A 25 9.27 -0.17 -15.11
CA VAL A 25 8.21 0.84 -15.26
C VAL A 25 8.81 2.19 -15.65
N LEU A 26 9.90 2.61 -15.02
CA LEU A 26 10.59 3.87 -15.32
C LEU A 26 11.13 3.90 -16.76
N ARG A 27 11.75 2.81 -17.23
CA ARG A 27 12.29 2.71 -18.59
C ARG A 27 11.19 2.66 -19.65
N ASN A 28 10.18 1.82 -19.43
CA ASN A 28 9.16 1.52 -20.46
C ASN A 28 7.97 2.48 -20.41
N LYS A 29 7.80 3.25 -19.32
CA LYS A 29 6.65 4.14 -19.06
C LYS A 29 5.29 3.41 -19.19
N LYS A 30 5.27 2.11 -18.89
CA LYS A 30 4.08 1.23 -18.96
C LYS A 30 3.68 0.75 -17.57
N LYS A 31 2.37 0.57 -17.35
CA LYS A 31 1.83 0.04 -16.09
C LYS A 31 2.21 -1.43 -15.93
N ALA A 32 2.89 -1.77 -14.84
CA ALA A 32 3.18 -3.13 -14.42
C ALA A 32 3.09 -3.21 -12.89
N VAL A 33 2.72 -4.38 -12.36
CA VAL A 33 2.70 -4.61 -10.90
C VAL A 33 4.15 -4.69 -10.41
N HIS A 34 4.53 -3.76 -9.56
CA HIS A 34 5.88 -3.67 -8.97
C HIS A 34 5.86 -3.24 -7.51
N ALA A 35 4.68 -2.93 -6.97
CA ALA A 35 4.46 -2.59 -5.58
C ALA A 35 3.32 -3.46 -5.04
N THR A 36 3.55 -4.08 -3.88
CA THR A 36 2.60 -5.00 -3.25
C THR A 36 2.56 -4.78 -1.75
N ILE A 37 1.38 -4.99 -1.16
CA ILE A 37 1.16 -5.01 0.27
C ILE A 37 0.72 -6.43 0.63
N ARG A 38 1.40 -7.06 1.59
CA ARG A 38 1.10 -8.43 2.03
C ARG A 38 0.91 -8.44 3.52
N GLY A 39 -0.11 -9.10 4.02
CA GLY A 39 -0.38 -9.26 5.45
C GLY A 39 -1.43 -10.35 5.65
N TYR A 40 -1.91 -10.47 6.87
CA TYR A 40 -2.95 -11.43 7.21
C TYR A 40 -4.33 -10.77 7.04
N PRO A 41 -5.18 -11.25 6.12
CA PRO A 41 -6.50 -10.68 5.94
C PRO A 41 -7.35 -10.90 7.18
N ARG A 42 -7.92 -9.83 7.71
CA ARG A 42 -8.90 -9.88 8.79
C ARG A 42 -10.28 -9.59 8.22
N VAL A 43 -11.21 -10.53 8.40
CA VAL A 43 -12.63 -10.28 8.10
C VAL A 43 -13.16 -9.34 9.17
N SER A 44 -13.59 -8.15 8.76
CA SER A 44 -14.23 -7.17 9.64
C SER A 44 -15.55 -6.72 9.03
N ALA A 45 -16.59 -6.64 9.85
CA ALA A 45 -17.87 -6.07 9.44
C ALA A 45 -17.82 -4.53 9.43
N ASP A 46 -16.90 -3.93 10.20
CA ASP A 46 -16.80 -2.49 10.39
C ASP A 46 -15.49 -1.94 9.82
N PHE A 47 -15.61 -1.25 8.69
CA PHE A 47 -14.52 -0.49 8.09
C PHE A 47 -14.64 0.98 8.47
N HIS A 48 -14.28 1.30 9.71
CA HIS A 48 -14.13 2.69 10.15
C HIS A 48 -12.68 3.13 9.99
N LEU A 49 -12.46 4.33 9.44
CA LEU A 49 -11.13 4.94 9.35
C LEU A 49 -10.89 5.78 10.61
N PRO A 50 -10.00 5.37 11.54
CA PRO A 50 -9.74 6.13 12.75
C PRO A 50 -9.11 7.50 12.42
N PRO A 51 -9.37 8.56 13.21
CA PRO A 51 -8.73 9.87 13.01
C PRO A 51 -7.19 9.84 13.11
N THR A 52 -6.63 8.84 13.79
CA THR A 52 -5.18 8.64 13.93
C THR A 52 -4.54 7.94 12.74
N ALA A 53 -5.34 7.44 11.79
CA ALA A 53 -4.84 6.69 10.65
C ALA A 53 -4.03 7.59 9.71
N LYS A 54 -2.90 7.08 9.22
CA LYS A 54 -2.01 7.81 8.33
C LYS A 54 -2.12 7.27 6.92
N ARG A 55 -2.29 8.15 5.93
CA ARG A 55 -2.39 7.75 4.53
C ARG A 55 -1.02 7.34 4.00
N VAL A 56 -0.98 6.17 3.36
CA VAL A 56 0.20 5.64 2.69
C VAL A 56 0.07 5.86 1.18
N ARG A 57 1.13 6.36 0.56
CA ARG A 57 1.20 6.63 -0.88
C ARG A 57 2.43 6.01 -1.50
N TYR A 58 2.35 5.75 -2.80
CA TYR A 58 3.48 5.30 -3.57
C TYR A 58 3.41 5.88 -4.99
N ASN A 59 4.55 6.39 -5.47
CA ASN A 59 4.72 6.85 -6.84
C ASN A 59 6.11 6.42 -7.35
N PRO A 60 6.22 5.51 -8.34
CA PRO A 60 7.51 5.02 -8.81
C PRO A 60 8.45 6.11 -9.33
N TYR A 61 7.91 7.22 -9.84
CA TYR A 61 8.68 8.34 -10.40
C TYR A 61 9.23 9.28 -9.33
N ARG A 62 8.74 9.19 -8.09
CA ARG A 62 9.12 10.09 -7.00
C ARG A 62 9.80 9.37 -5.85
N ASN A 63 9.38 8.14 -5.57
CA ASN A 63 9.78 7.40 -4.38
C ASN A 63 10.25 5.99 -4.75
N GLU A 64 11.18 5.45 -3.97
CA GLU A 64 11.65 4.07 -4.06
C GLU A 64 10.76 3.11 -3.26
N THR A 65 10.12 3.64 -2.21
CA THR A 65 9.29 2.89 -1.26
C THR A 65 7.92 3.56 -1.08
N PHE A 66 7.02 2.88 -0.37
CA PHE A 66 5.81 3.51 0.14
C PHE A 66 6.18 4.59 1.18
N VAL A 67 5.44 5.67 1.22
CA VAL A 67 5.70 6.81 2.11
C VAL A 67 4.41 7.36 2.72
N LEU A 68 4.53 8.01 3.88
CA LEU A 68 3.52 8.88 4.44
C LEU A 68 3.50 10.24 3.73
N GLU A 69 2.55 11.10 4.10
CA GLU A 69 2.42 12.44 3.50
C GLU A 69 3.62 13.35 3.79
N ASP A 70 4.30 13.14 4.92
CA ASP A 70 5.54 13.84 5.29
C ASP A 70 6.80 13.26 4.62
N GLY A 71 6.66 12.19 3.82
CA GLY A 71 7.75 11.51 3.14
C GLY A 71 8.39 10.37 3.95
N THR A 72 7.94 10.10 5.17
CA THR A 72 8.46 9.01 6.00
C THR A 72 8.25 7.66 5.29
N PRO A 73 9.31 6.86 5.07
CA PRO A 73 9.19 5.53 4.48
C PRO A 73 8.34 4.57 5.31
N VAL A 74 7.53 3.76 4.63
CA VAL A 74 6.67 2.74 5.23
C VAL A 74 7.08 1.38 4.70
N PHE A 75 7.53 0.52 5.61
CA PHE A 75 7.91 -0.87 5.30
C PHE A 75 6.96 -1.87 5.95
N GLU A 76 6.52 -1.58 7.17
CA GLU A 76 5.62 -2.40 7.96
C GLU A 76 4.68 -1.49 8.77
N ALA A 77 3.55 -2.04 9.22
CA ALA A 77 2.65 -1.38 10.17
C ALA A 77 1.94 -2.44 11.03
N TRP A 78 1.16 -2.01 12.02
CA TRP A 78 0.32 -2.94 12.79
C TRP A 78 -0.89 -3.40 11.97
N VAL A 79 -1.59 -2.44 11.36
CA VAL A 79 -2.77 -2.66 10.53
C VAL A 79 -2.71 -1.80 9.28
N ALA A 80 -3.13 -2.35 8.15
CA ALA A 80 -3.46 -1.59 6.93
C ALA A 80 -4.94 -1.71 6.62
N LEU A 81 -5.60 -0.56 6.45
CA LEU A 81 -6.96 -0.42 5.98
C LEU A 81 -6.91 -0.03 4.50
N LEU A 82 -7.48 -0.86 3.63
CA LEU A 82 -7.67 -0.49 2.24
C LEU A 82 -9.13 -0.13 2.05
N ILE A 83 -9.41 1.14 1.75
CA ILE A 83 -10.76 1.71 1.65
C ILE A 83 -10.74 2.69 0.48
N ASN A 84 -11.71 2.61 -0.43
CA ASN A 84 -11.87 3.54 -1.57
C ASN A 84 -10.59 3.70 -2.45
N ASN A 85 -9.86 2.61 -2.70
CA ASN A 85 -8.56 2.59 -3.40
C ASN A 85 -7.42 3.36 -2.71
N GLU A 86 -7.62 3.77 -1.46
CA GLU A 86 -6.57 4.32 -0.62
C GLU A 86 -6.09 3.31 0.41
N VAL A 87 -4.87 3.52 0.89
CA VAL A 87 -4.25 2.71 1.93
C VAL A 87 -3.97 3.58 3.12
N TRP A 88 -4.39 3.12 4.29
CA TRP A 88 -4.21 3.78 5.57
C TRP A 88 -3.57 2.83 6.55
N ILE A 89 -2.68 3.34 7.40
CA ILE A 89 -2.04 2.53 8.46
C ILE A 89 -2.33 3.10 9.85
N LEU A 90 -2.30 2.21 10.84
CA LEU A 90 -2.31 2.51 12.26
C LEU A 90 -0.93 2.21 12.87
#